data_AF-A0A259G521-F1
#
_entry.id   AF-A0A259G521-F1
#
_cell.length_a   1.000
_cell.length_b   1.000
_cell.length_c   1.000
_cell.angle_alpha   90.00
_cell.angle_beta   90.00
_cell.angle_gamma   90.00
#
_symmetry.space_group_name_H-M   'P 1'
#
loop_
_entity.id
_entity.type
_entity.pdbx_description
1 polymer ?
#
loop_
_entity_poly.entity_id
_entity_poly.type
_entity_poly.pdbx_seq_one_letter_code
_entity_poly.pdbx_strand_id
1 'polypeptide(L)' 'VLFIMCGVFVMETLSVMIQVASFKTRGKRVFLMAPMHHHYELKGWKETQVVVRFWIISMMLVLIGLASLKLR' A
#
# COMPACT_ATOMS: atom_id res chain seq x y z
N VAL A 1 -7.25 10.56 -11.01
CA VAL A 1 -5.78 10.62 -11.21
C VAL A 1 -5.01 10.61 -9.90
N LEU A 2 -5.23 11.55 -8.97
CA LEU A 2 -4.41 11.65 -7.74
C LEU A 2 -4.46 10.37 -6.87
N PHE A 3 -5.64 9.76 -6.70
CA PHE A 3 -5.76 8.48 -5.99
C PHE A 3 -4.96 7.34 -6.63
N ILE A 4 -4.81 7.36 -7.96
CA ILE A 4 -3.99 6.36 -8.68
C ILE A 4 -2.52 6.66 -8.42
N MET A 5 -2.08 7.90 -8.61
CA MET A 5 -0.69 8.32 -8.41
C MET A 5 -0.21 8.11 -6.97
N CYS A 6 -1.08 8.32 -5.98
CA CYS A 6 -0.79 8.08 -4.57
C CYS A 6 -1.16 6.66 -4.10
N GLY A 7 -1.36 5.71 -5.02
CA GLY A 7 -1.96 4.41 -4.71
C GLY A 7 -1.23 3.62 -3.62
N VAL A 8 0.10 3.72 -3.50
CA VAL A 8 0.82 3.08 -2.37
C VAL A 8 0.42 3.67 -1.02
N PHE A 9 0.29 5.00 -0.90
CA PHE A 9 -0.19 5.65 0.33
C PHE A 9 -1.65 5.27 0.65
N VAL A 10 -2.48 5.17 -0.38
CA VAL A 10 -3.87 4.71 -0.24
C VAL A 10 -3.90 3.27 0.28
N MET A 11 -3.09 2.37 -0.30
CA MET A 11 -2.97 0.97 0.13
C MET A 11 -2.49 0.83 1.57
N GLU A 12 -1.49 1.61 1.98
CA GLU A 12 -0.99 1.66 3.35
C GLU A 12 -2.10 2.06 4.32
N THR A 13 -2.84 3.11 4.02
CA THR A 13 -3.96 3.59 4.83
C THR A 13 -5.10 2.57 4.91
N LEU A 14 -5.48 1.99 3.77
CA LEU A 14 -6.50 0.95 3.70
C LEU A 14 -6.11 -0.29 4.49
N SER A 15 -4.82 -0.65 4.50
CA SER A 15 -4.34 -1.80 5.28
C SER A 15 -4.58 -1.60 6.78
N VAL A 16 -4.38 -0.38 7.29
CA VAL A 16 -4.65 -0.03 8.69
C VAL A 16 -6.16 -0.06 8.97
N MET A 17 -6.98 0.52 8.10
CA MET A 17 -8.43 0.52 8.25
C MET A 17 -8.99 -0.91 8.29
N ILE A 18 -8.57 -1.77 7.36
CA ILE A 18 -8.97 -3.18 7.30
C ILE A 18 -8.52 -3.94 8.54
N GLN A 19 -7.26 -3.75 8.96
CA GLN A 19 -6.71 -4.40 10.14
C GLN A 19 -7.49 -4.03 11.41
N VAL A 20 -7.74 -2.73 11.62
CA VAL A 20 -8.49 -2.23 12.78
C VAL A 20 -9.94 -2.70 12.74
N ALA A 21 -10.60 -2.63 11.58
CA ALA A 21 -11.98 -3.09 11.43
C ALA A 21 -12.12 -4.59 11.73
N SER A 22 -11.21 -5.42 11.22
CA SER A 22 -11.21 -6.86 11.48
C SER A 22 -10.91 -7.18 12.94
N PHE A 23 -9.98 -6.47 13.57
CA PHE A 23 -9.68 -6.69 14.98
C PHE A 23 -10.85 -6.29 15.88
N LYS A 24 -11.53 -5.17 15.59
CA LYS A 24 -12.71 -4.73 16.35
C LYS A 24 -13.93 -5.62 16.17
N THR A 25 -14.14 -6.19 14.98
CA THR A 25 -15.36 -6.97 14.68
C THR A 25 -15.19 -8.48 14.89
N ARG A 26 -14.00 -9.01 14.62
CA ARG A 26 -13.73 -10.46 14.63
C ARG A 26 -12.62 -10.87 15.61
N GLY A 27 -11.89 -9.91 16.20
CA GLY A 27 -10.72 -10.19 17.05
C GLY A 27 -9.53 -10.81 16.30
N LYS A 28 -9.58 -10.86 14.96
CA LYS A 28 -8.56 -11.53 14.13
C LYS A 28 -7.81 -10.52 13.28
N ARG A 29 -6.49 -10.71 13.17
CA ARG A 29 -5.61 -9.93 12.28
C ARG A 29 -5.76 -10.44 10.83
N VAL A 30 -5.79 -9.52 9.87
CA VAL A 30 -5.81 -9.84 8.43
C VAL A 30 -4.39 -9.88 7.88
N PHE A 31 -3.59 -8.89 8.25
CA PHE A 31 -2.16 -8.82 8.00
C PHE A 31 -1.37 -9.16 9.26
N LEU A 32 -0.17 -9.72 9.11
CA LEU A 32 0.77 -9.95 10.22
C LEU A 32 0.96 -8.67 11.08
N MET A 33 1.12 -7.53 10.41
CA MET A 33 1.13 -6.18 10.98
C MET A 33 0.59 -5.21 9.93
N ALA A 34 -0.01 -4.12 10.38
CA ALA A 34 -0.34 -2.97 9.54
C ALA A 34 0.43 -1.75 10.07
N PRO A 35 0.93 -0.84 9.21
CA PRO A 35 0.70 -0.77 7.77
C PRO A 35 1.37 -1.88 6.94
N MET A 36 1.08 -1.92 5.63
CA MET A 36 1.42 -3.06 4.77
C MET A 36 2.94 -3.25 4.57
N HIS A 37 3.78 -2.22 4.69
CA HIS A 37 5.24 -2.42 4.65
C HIS A 37 5.76 -3.34 5.77
N HIS A 38 5.29 -3.17 7.02
CA HIS A 38 5.66 -4.06 8.13
C HIS A 38 5.17 -5.50 7.95
N HIS A 39 4.06 -5.69 7.23
CA HIS A 39 3.62 -7.04 6.86
C HIS A 39 4.69 -7.79 6.05
N TYR A 40 5.38 -7.10 5.15
CA TYR A 40 6.44 -7.68 4.33
C TYR A 40 7.75 -7.86 5.12
N GLU A 41 8.08 -6.94 6.02
CA GLU A 41 9.23 -7.10 6.93
C GLU A 41 9.09 -8.35 7.79
N LEU A 42 7.90 -8.58 8.37
CA LEU A 42 7.60 -9.79 9.14
C LEU A 42 7.56 -11.07 8.28
N LYS A 43 7.43 -10.95 6.96
CA LYS A 43 7.62 -12.06 6.01
C LYS A 43 9.10 -12.29 5.66
N GLY A 44 10.03 -11.56 6.30
CA GLY A 44 11.47 -11.71 6.14
C GLY A 44 12.09 -10.81 5.07
N TRP A 45 11.36 -9.82 4.55
CA TRP A 45 11.95 -8.86 3.61
C TRP A 45 12.80 -7.84 4.38
N LYS A 46 13.94 -7.47 3.81
CA LYS A 46 14.73 -6.33 4.34
C LYS A 46 13.95 -5.03 4.10
N GLU A 47 14.06 -4.08 5.02
CA GLU A 47 13.42 -2.76 4.89
C GLU A 47 13.75 -2.11 3.53
N THR A 48 15.02 -2.09 3.14
CA THR A 48 15.45 -1.55 1.83
C THR A 48 14.79 -2.26 0.65
N GLN A 49 14.56 -3.58 0.75
CA GLN A 49 13.86 -4.34 -0.29
C GLN A 49 12.39 -3.92 -0.39
N VAL A 50 11.71 -3.68 0.73
CA VAL A 50 10.33 -3.22 0.76
C VAL A 50 10.24 -1.81 0.15
N VAL A 51 11.09 -0.89 0.61
CA VAL A 51 11.16 0.50 0.13
C VAL A 51 11.35 0.57 -1.38
N VAL A 52 12.36 -0.13 -1.91
CA VAL A 52 12.66 -0.12 -3.35
C VAL A 52 11.51 -0.69 -4.16
N ARG A 53 10.88 -1.79 -3.71
CA ARG A 53 9.74 -2.38 -4.42
C ARG A 53 8.51 -1.45 -4.40
N PHE A 54 8.26 -0.76 -3.29
CA PHE A 54 7.17 0.21 -3.18
C PHE A 54 7.42 1.44 -4.07
N TRP A 55 8.67 1.87 -4.23
CA TRP A 55 9.02 2.92 -5.19
C TRP A 55 8.75 2.49 -6.63
N ILE A 56 9.14 1.27 -7.02
CA ILE A 56 8.85 0.73 -8.35
C ILE A 56 7.33 0.73 -8.63
N ILE A 57 6.53 0.26 -7.67
CA ILE A 57 5.05 0.28 -7.78
C ILE A 57 4.52 1.71 -7.88
N SER A 58 5.03 2.62 -7.04
CA SER A 58 4.62 4.04 -7.07
C SER A 58 4.92 4.69 -8.41
N MET A 59 6.10 4.44 -8.99
CA MET A 59 6.46 4.94 -10.32
C MET A 59 5.51 4.42 -11.40
N MET A 60 5.20 3.12 -11.40
CA MET A 60 4.23 2.54 -12.35
C MET A 60 2.86 3.20 -12.22
N LEU A 61 2.37 3.39 -10.99
CA LEU A 61 1.10 4.05 -10.73
C LEU A 61 1.07 5.51 -11.16
N VAL A 62 2.17 6.24 -10.97
CA VAL A 62 2.33 7.62 -11.46
C VAL A 62 2.23 7.66 -12.98
N LEU A 63 2.94 6.78 -13.70
CA LEU A 63 2.88 6.70 -15.16
C LEU A 63 1.48 6.38 -15.66
N ILE A 64 0.79 5.44 -15.04
CA ILE A 64 -0.62 5.11 -15.35
C ILE A 64 -1.52 6.33 -15.08
N GLY A 65 -1.31 7.02 -13.95
CA GLY A 65 -2.03 8.24 -13.61
C GLY A 65 -1.87 9.31 -14.68
N LEU A 66 -0.65 9.59 -15.12
CA LEU A 66 -0.36 10.56 -16.18
C LEU A 66 -0.95 10.13 -17.53
N ALA A 67 -0.84 8.85 -17.90
CA ALA A 67 -1.44 8.32 -19.13
C ALA A 67 -2.97 8.40 -19.13
N SER A 68 -3.60 8.30 -17.96
CA SER A 68 -5.06 8.43 -17.80
C SER A 68 -5.57 9.88 -17.81
N LEU A 69 -4.66 10.86 -17.78
CA LEU A 69 -4.98 12.27 -17.74
C LEU A 69 -5.40 12.72 -19.14
N LYS A 70 -6.70 12.97 -19.34
CA LYS A 70 -7.19 13.56 -20.59
C LYS A 70 -6.75 15.03 -20.62
N LEU A 71 -5.69 15.31 -21.38
CA LEU A 71 -5.33 16.65 -21.81
C LEU A 71 -6.33 17.05 -22.91
N ARG A 72 -7.44 17.70 -22.53
CA ARG A 72 -8.37 18.35 -23.45
C ARG A 72 -8.56 19.79 -23.02
#